data_AF-A0A2G6GPJ6-F1
#
_entry.id   AF-A0A2G6GPJ6-F1
#
_cell.length_a   1.000
_cell.length_b   1.000
_cell.length_c   1.000
_cell.angle_alpha   90.00
_cell.angle_beta   90.00
_cell.angle_gamma   90.00
#
_symmetry.space_group_name_H-M   'P 1'
#
loop_
_entity.id
_entity.type
_entity.pdbx_description
1 polymer ?
#
loop_
_entity_poly.entity_id
_entity_poly.type
_entity_poly.pdbx_seq_one_letter_code
_entity_poly.pdbx_strand_id
1 'polypeptide(L)'
;MEALPIHLKMKLSDVVHRNYMLIPVLERFGIYLGFEDKTVQTVCEEVGLDAQFMVELLNAFTKPDYVPSSYVRQIDVLLLIAYLKDTHYNYLHNWVLSIKKMIENLRELGENSGYIDLVLNFFKEYCNELSIHISREEQIVFPYI
;
A
#
# COMPACT_ATOMS: atom_id res chain seq x y z
N MET A 1 11.54 15.23 -14.74
CA MET A 1 10.84 16.35 -14.06
C MET A 1 10.18 15.75 -12.83
N GLU A 2 10.72 16.01 -11.64
CA GLU A 2 10.18 15.43 -10.40
C GLU A 2 8.73 15.88 -10.20
N ALA A 3 7.84 14.93 -9.94
CA ALA A 3 6.45 15.25 -9.67
C ALA A 3 6.35 16.07 -8.38
N LEU A 4 5.64 17.20 -8.45
CA LEU A 4 5.31 18.00 -7.28
C LEU A 4 4.67 17.11 -6.19
N PRO A 5 4.98 17.33 -4.91
CA PRO A 5 4.40 16.57 -3.82
C PRO A 5 2.87 16.70 -3.82
N ILE A 6 2.21 15.62 -3.41
CA ILE A 6 0.77 15.56 -3.24
C ILE A 6 0.38 16.56 -2.15
N HIS A 7 -0.71 17.30 -2.35
CA HIS A 7 -1.23 18.26 -1.38
C HIS A 7 -2.77 18.27 -1.37
N LEU A 8 -3.36 18.83 -0.31
CA LEU A 8 -4.80 18.80 -0.02
C LEU A 8 -5.70 19.20 -1.19
N LYS A 9 -5.33 20.26 -1.92
CA LYS A 9 -6.10 20.81 -3.05
C LYS A 9 -5.94 20.06 -4.38
N MET A 10 -5.09 19.04 -4.47
CA MET A 10 -4.98 18.26 -5.71
C MET A 10 -6.22 17.41 -5.90
N LYS A 11 -6.68 17.26 -7.15
CA LYS A 11 -7.72 16.29 -7.48
C LYS A 11 -7.22 14.89 -7.20
N LEU A 12 -8.01 14.06 -6.52
CA LEU A 12 -7.59 12.69 -6.21
C LEU A 12 -7.46 11.85 -7.48
N SER A 13 -8.27 12.16 -8.50
CA SER A 13 -8.14 11.60 -9.85
C SER A 13 -6.77 11.90 -10.47
N ASP A 14 -6.25 13.12 -10.38
CA ASP A 14 -4.91 13.46 -10.87
C ASP A 14 -3.80 12.72 -10.11
N VAL A 15 -3.97 12.57 -8.79
CA VAL A 15 -3.02 11.83 -7.93
C VAL A 15 -2.94 10.37 -8.36
N VAL A 16 -4.08 9.70 -8.54
CA VAL A 16 -4.16 8.31 -8.99
C VAL A 16 -3.65 8.14 -10.43
N HIS A 17 -3.93 9.09 -11.34
CA HIS A 17 -3.39 9.04 -12.69
C HIS A 17 -1.86 9.11 -12.74
N ARG A 18 -1.23 9.84 -11.81
CA ARG A 18 0.23 9.88 -11.69
C ARG A 18 0.82 8.58 -11.15
N ASN A 19 0.12 7.93 -10.23
CA ASN A 19 0.54 6.66 -9.64
C ASN A 19 -0.66 5.79 -9.28
N TYR A 20 -1.02 4.88 -10.18
CA TYR A 20 -2.17 3.97 -9.98
C TYR A 20 -1.94 2.98 -8.83
N MET A 21 -0.70 2.79 -8.38
CA MET A 21 -0.38 1.96 -7.21
C MET A 21 -0.89 2.56 -5.90
N LEU A 22 -1.42 3.79 -5.92
CA LEU A 22 -2.12 4.40 -4.79
C LEU A 22 -3.56 3.90 -4.63
N ILE A 23 -4.17 3.27 -5.64
CA ILE A 23 -5.55 2.75 -5.55
C ILE A 23 -5.70 1.79 -4.37
N PRO A 24 -4.84 0.75 -4.21
CA PRO A 24 -4.94 -0.14 -3.06
C PRO A 24 -4.70 0.56 -1.73
N VAL A 25 -3.97 1.68 -1.69
CA VAL A 25 -3.78 2.47 -0.46
C VAL A 25 -5.08 3.17 -0.08
N LEU A 26 -5.77 3.76 -1.05
CA LEU A 26 -7.05 4.45 -0.86
C LEU A 26 -8.16 3.47 -0.43
N GLU A 27 -8.23 2.30 -1.07
CA GLU A 27 -9.25 1.29 -0.76
C GLU A 27 -9.22 0.84 0.70
N ARG A 28 -8.04 0.79 1.35
CA ARG A 28 -7.89 0.46 2.78
C ARG A 28 -8.55 1.48 3.71
N PHE A 29 -8.77 2.70 3.24
CA PHE A 29 -9.52 3.74 3.96
C PHE A 29 -10.97 3.86 3.49
N GLY A 30 -11.47 2.89 2.72
CA GLY A 30 -12.83 2.93 2.17
C GLY A 30 -13.01 3.96 1.05
N ILE A 31 -11.92 4.41 0.43
CA ILE A 31 -11.92 5.37 -0.67
C ILE A 31 -11.84 4.59 -2.00
N TYR A 32 -12.99 4.44 -2.67
CA TYR A 32 -13.12 3.68 -3.93
C TYR A 32 -13.25 4.60 -5.15
N LEU A 33 -12.75 4.16 -6.30
CA LEU A 33 -12.80 4.91 -7.57
C LEU A 33 -14.18 5.54 -7.85
N GLY A 34 -14.17 6.73 -8.43
CA GLY A 34 -15.39 7.54 -8.65
C GLY A 34 -15.34 8.93 -8.00
N PHE A 35 -14.15 9.47 -7.74
CA PHE A 35 -13.96 10.76 -7.04
C PHE A 35 -14.23 12.00 -7.91
N GLU A 36 -14.48 11.84 -9.21
CA GLU A 36 -14.66 12.95 -10.16
C GLU A 36 -13.53 14.00 -10.06
N ASP A 37 -13.91 15.25 -9.80
CA ASP A 37 -13.04 16.40 -9.61
C ASP A 37 -12.78 16.73 -8.13
N LYS A 38 -13.16 15.84 -7.21
CA LYS A 38 -12.97 16.05 -5.77
C LYS A 38 -11.49 16.05 -5.41
N THR A 39 -11.14 16.94 -4.50
CA THR A 39 -9.77 17.07 -3.98
C THR A 39 -9.46 16.00 -2.95
N VAL A 40 -8.18 15.76 -2.65
CA VAL A 40 -7.75 14.88 -1.55
C VAL A 40 -8.47 15.26 -0.26
N GLN A 41 -8.55 16.57 0.04
CA GLN A 41 -9.23 17.08 1.22
C GLN A 41 -10.70 16.68 1.25
N THR A 42 -11.46 16.99 0.19
CA THR A 42 -12.90 16.71 0.12
C THR A 42 -13.20 15.23 0.28
N VAL A 43 -12.42 14.35 -0.38
CA VAL A 43 -12.63 12.90 -0.29
C VAL A 43 -12.36 12.39 1.12
N CYS A 44 -11.31 12.88 1.79
CA CYS A 44 -11.00 12.47 3.15
C CYS A 44 -12.08 12.93 4.14
N GLU A 45 -12.58 14.17 4.00
CA GLU A 45 -13.67 14.70 4.83
C GLU A 45 -14.95 13.87 4.70
N GLU A 46 -15.29 13.40 3.49
CA GLU A 46 -16.48 12.57 3.24
C GLU A 46 -16.44 11.21 3.94
N VAL A 47 -15.24 10.64 4.11
CA VAL A 47 -15.04 9.35 4.81
C VAL A 47 -14.62 9.52 6.27
N GLY A 48 -14.58 10.76 6.77
CA GLY A 48 -14.21 11.06 8.16
C GLY A 48 -12.73 10.83 8.48
N LEU A 49 -11.85 10.93 7.48
CA LEU A 49 -10.40 10.75 7.62
C LEU A 49 -9.67 12.10 7.71
N ASP A 50 -8.59 12.14 8.48
CA ASP A 50 -7.68 13.29 8.48
C ASP A 50 -6.97 13.41 7.11
N ALA A 51 -7.31 14.48 6.38
CA ALA A 51 -6.78 14.73 5.05
C ALA A 51 -5.26 14.98 5.05
N GLN A 52 -4.71 15.56 6.12
CA GLN A 52 -3.28 15.81 6.21
C GLN A 52 -2.51 14.51 6.42
N PHE A 53 -3.05 13.60 7.24
CA PHE A 53 -2.53 12.24 7.36
C PHE A 53 -2.47 11.53 6.00
N MET A 54 -3.56 11.60 5.22
CA MET A 54 -3.59 11.00 3.88
C MET A 54 -2.51 11.61 2.97
N VAL A 55 -2.31 12.93 2.99
CA VAL A 55 -1.25 13.58 2.20
C VAL A 55 0.15 13.08 2.57
N GLU A 56 0.47 12.98 3.87
CA GLU A 56 1.76 12.47 4.33
C GLU A 56 1.95 11.01 3.88
N LEU A 57 0.91 10.18 4.04
CA LEU A 57 0.94 8.77 3.66
C LEU A 57 1.15 8.58 2.15
N LEU A 58 0.38 9.28 1.31
CA LEU A 58 0.49 9.15 -0.15
C LEU A 58 1.84 9.66 -0.66
N ASN A 59 2.39 10.71 -0.06
CA ASN A 59 3.73 11.19 -0.41
C ASN A 59 4.82 10.20 0.02
N ALA A 60 4.76 9.67 1.25
CA ALA A 60 5.70 8.67 1.75
C ALA A 60 5.67 7.39 0.89
N PHE A 61 4.49 7.00 0.42
CA PHE A 61 4.35 5.85 -0.48
C PHE A 61 4.94 6.13 -1.88
N THR A 62 4.77 7.35 -2.40
CA THR A 62 5.14 7.69 -3.78
C THR A 62 6.63 8.05 -3.91
N LYS A 63 7.26 8.56 -2.86
CA LYS A 63 8.62 9.10 -2.87
C LYS A 63 9.48 8.44 -1.78
N PRO A 64 10.46 7.60 -2.14
CA PRO A 64 11.33 6.93 -1.18
C PRO A 64 12.14 7.89 -0.28
N ASP A 65 12.42 9.09 -0.77
CA ASP A 65 13.18 10.15 -0.09
C ASP A 65 12.27 11.21 0.57
N TYR A 66 10.96 10.97 0.63
CA TYR A 66 10.04 11.88 1.30
C TYR A 66 10.36 11.96 2.78
N VAL A 67 10.71 13.15 3.24
CA VAL A 67 10.82 13.48 4.66
C VAL A 67 9.46 13.99 5.11
N PRO A 68 8.75 13.26 5.98
CA PRO A 68 7.45 13.70 6.45
C PRO A 68 7.54 15.02 7.20
N SER A 69 6.49 15.82 7.12
CA SER A 69 6.49 17.13 7.77
C SER A 69 6.45 17.00 9.30
N SER A 70 6.61 18.12 10.02
CA SER A 70 6.47 18.14 11.48
C SER A 70 5.11 17.65 11.98
N TYR A 71 4.11 17.60 11.10
CA TYR A 71 2.78 17.07 11.36
C TYR A 71 2.79 15.58 11.71
N VAL A 72 3.82 14.80 11.32
CA VAL A 72 3.90 13.38 11.72
C VAL A 72 3.85 13.16 13.23
N ARG A 73 4.29 14.15 14.03
CA ARG A 73 4.18 14.11 15.49
C ARG A 73 2.74 14.23 16.02
N GLN A 74 1.79 14.59 15.16
CA GLN A 74 0.37 14.75 15.48
C GLN A 74 -0.48 13.60 14.93
N ILE A 75 0.11 12.72 14.10
CA ILE A 75 -0.58 11.55 13.56
C ILE A 75 -0.96 10.63 14.72
N ASP A 76 -2.20 10.18 14.72
CA ASP A 76 -2.63 9.11 15.61
C ASP A 76 -1.86 7.83 15.26
N VAL A 77 -0.96 7.44 16.16
CA VAL A 77 -0.12 6.25 15.97
C VAL A 77 -0.95 4.98 15.89
N LEU A 78 -2.11 4.92 16.56
CA LEU A 78 -3.00 3.76 16.51
C LEU A 78 -3.65 3.63 15.13
N LEU A 79 -4.01 4.75 14.50
CA LEU A 79 -4.50 4.77 13.13
C LEU A 79 -3.42 4.27 12.15
N LEU A 80 -2.16 4.69 12.33
CA LEU A 80 -1.05 4.22 11.51
C LEU A 80 -0.81 2.72 11.70
N ILE A 81 -0.80 2.23 12.94
CA ILE A 81 -0.65 0.79 13.23
C ILE A 81 -1.81 -0.01 12.60
N ALA A 82 -3.05 0.50 12.69
CA ALA A 82 -4.19 -0.14 12.05
C ALA A 82 -4.04 -0.24 10.53
N TYR A 83 -3.58 0.83 9.88
CA TYR A 83 -3.26 0.83 8.45
C TYR A 83 -2.17 -0.19 8.08
N LEU A 84 -1.10 -0.28 8.87
CA LEU A 84 -0.02 -1.25 8.64
C LEU A 84 -0.51 -2.69 8.78
N LYS A 85 -1.32 -2.99 9.80
CA LYS A 85 -1.93 -4.31 9.98
C LYS A 85 -2.86 -4.69 8.83
N ASP A 86 -3.70 -3.77 8.36
CA ASP A 86 -4.56 -4.02 7.21
C ASP A 86 -3.75 -4.25 5.92
N THR A 87 -2.64 -3.51 5.77
CA THR A 87 -1.67 -3.71 4.70
C THR A 87 -1.04 -5.10 4.74
N HIS A 88 -0.59 -5.55 5.91
CA HIS A 88 -0.04 -6.89 6.12
C HIS A 88 -1.04 -7.99 5.81
N TYR A 89 -2.27 -7.85 6.30
CA TYR A 89 -3.36 -8.78 6.01
C TYR A 89 -3.56 -8.91 4.50
N ASN A 90 -3.63 -7.78 3.78
CA ASN A 90 -3.81 -7.77 2.33
C ASN A 90 -2.63 -8.45 1.60
N TYR A 91 -1.39 -8.23 2.05
CA TYR A 91 -0.23 -8.92 1.48
C TYR A 91 -0.32 -10.44 1.62
N LEU A 92 -0.59 -10.94 2.83
CA LEU A 92 -0.60 -12.37 3.12
C LEU A 92 -1.81 -13.09 2.49
N HIS A 93 -2.98 -12.45 2.47
CA HIS A 93 -4.22 -13.11 2.09
C HIS A 93 -4.66 -12.85 0.65
N ASN A 94 -4.16 -11.79 0.00
CA ASN A 94 -4.56 -11.47 -1.38
C ASN A 94 -3.36 -11.47 -2.33
N TRP A 95 -2.35 -10.63 -2.07
CA TRP A 95 -1.25 -10.42 -3.03
C TRP A 95 -0.40 -11.68 -3.20
N VAL A 96 -0.03 -12.33 -2.11
CA VAL A 96 0.76 -13.58 -2.17
C VAL A 96 0.04 -14.64 -3.01
N LEU A 97 -1.27 -14.83 -2.79
CA LEU A 97 -2.07 -15.79 -3.55
C LEU A 97 -2.19 -15.39 -5.03
N SER A 98 -2.39 -14.11 -5.31
CA SER A 98 -2.52 -13.57 -6.66
C SER A 98 -1.23 -13.76 -7.47
N ILE A 99 -0.08 -13.38 -6.90
CA ILE A 99 1.22 -13.54 -7.55
C ILE A 99 1.54 -15.02 -7.76
N LYS A 100 1.29 -15.88 -6.75
CA LYS A 100 1.46 -17.33 -6.90
C LYS A 100 0.69 -17.86 -8.10
N LYS A 101 -0.58 -17.50 -8.22
CA LYS A 101 -1.44 -17.91 -9.33
C LYS A 101 -0.93 -17.38 -10.66
N MET A 102 -0.45 -16.14 -10.73
CA MET A 102 0.15 -15.59 -11.95
C MET A 102 1.37 -16.39 -12.39
N ILE A 103 2.24 -16.79 -11.46
CA ILE A 103 3.41 -17.63 -11.75
C ILE A 103 2.96 -19.03 -12.23
N GLU A 104 1.98 -19.63 -11.56
CA GLU A 104 1.44 -20.95 -11.94
C GLU A 104 0.82 -20.93 -13.35
N ASN A 105 0.10 -19.86 -13.71
CA ASN A 105 -0.51 -19.68 -15.03
C ASN A 105 0.52 -19.60 -16.17
N LEU A 106 1.78 -19.25 -15.90
CA LEU A 106 2.83 -19.28 -16.94
C LEU A 106 3.01 -20.68 -17.52
N ARG A 107 2.69 -21.73 -16.75
CA ARG A 107 2.72 -23.13 -17.25
C ARG A 107 1.75 -23.35 -18.40
N GLU A 108 0.59 -22.69 -18.36
CA GLU A 108 -0.44 -22.81 -19.40
C GLU A 108 -0.03 -22.11 -20.70
N LEU A 109 0.93 -21.17 -20.63
CA LEU A 109 1.45 -20.45 -21.79
C LEU A 109 2.59 -21.20 -22.51
N GLY A 110 2.95 -22.41 -22.06
CA GLY A 110 3.99 -23.22 -22.67
C GLY A 110 5.42 -22.82 -22.28
N GLU A 111 5.57 -22.02 -21.22
CA GLU A 111 6.87 -21.67 -20.65
C GLU A 111 7.56 -22.90 -20.04
N ASN A 112 8.90 -22.88 -20.01
CA ASN A 112 9.69 -24.03 -19.56
C ASN A 112 9.47 -24.29 -18.05
N SER A 113 8.95 -25.48 -17.75
CA SER A 113 8.56 -25.90 -16.41
C SER A 113 9.68 -25.79 -15.37
N GLY A 114 10.93 -26.04 -15.76
CA GLY A 114 12.08 -25.94 -14.84
C GLY A 114 12.33 -24.51 -14.34
N TYR A 115 12.14 -23.49 -15.18
CA TYR A 115 12.26 -22.09 -14.75
C TYR A 115 11.08 -21.67 -13.88
N ILE A 116 9.87 -22.15 -14.17
CA ILE A 116 8.68 -21.84 -13.37
C ILE A 116 8.84 -22.43 -11.96
N ASP A 117 9.33 -23.66 -11.85
CA ASP A 117 9.58 -24.30 -10.56
C ASP A 117 10.62 -23.54 -9.74
N LEU A 118 11.67 -23.04 -10.40
CA LEU A 118 12.67 -22.19 -9.76
C LEU A 118 12.05 -20.90 -9.19
N VAL A 119 11.23 -20.21 -9.99
CA VAL A 119 10.54 -18.97 -9.56
C VAL A 119 9.57 -19.25 -8.42
N LEU A 120 8.81 -20.36 -8.48
CA LEU A 120 7.88 -20.75 -7.42
C LEU A 120 8.61 -21.05 -6.11
N ASN A 121 9.77 -21.71 -6.16
CA ASN A 121 10.58 -21.99 -4.98
C ASN A 121 11.10 -20.70 -4.35
N PHE A 122 11.67 -19.80 -5.16
CA PHE A 122 12.10 -18.49 -4.68
C PHE A 122 10.95 -17.69 -4.07
N PHE A 123 9.80 -17.66 -4.75
CA PHE A 123 8.62 -16.94 -4.26
C PHE A 123 8.10 -17.51 -2.94
N LYS A 124 8.12 -18.84 -2.78
CA LYS A 124 7.75 -19.51 -1.53
C LYS A 124 8.67 -19.11 -0.36
N GLU A 125 9.98 -19.07 -0.59
CA GLU A 125 10.96 -18.63 0.41
C GLU A 125 10.73 -17.16 0.80
N TYR A 126 10.51 -16.28 -0.19
CA TYR A 126 10.16 -14.88 0.06
C TYR A 126 8.89 -14.75 0.93
N CYS A 127 7.84 -15.52 0.63
CA CYS A 127 6.60 -15.50 1.41
C CYS A 127 6.82 -15.93 2.87
N ASN A 128 7.72 -16.88 3.11
CA ASN A 128 8.09 -17.30 4.46
C ASN A 128 8.76 -16.17 5.23
N GLU A 129 9.79 -15.54 4.63
CA GLU A 129 10.49 -14.41 5.25
C GLU A 129 9.55 -13.22 5.52
N LEU A 130 8.69 -12.90 4.56
CA LEU A 130 7.67 -11.85 4.70
C LEU A 130 6.73 -12.14 5.88
N SER A 131 6.26 -13.38 6.02
CA SER A 131 5.37 -13.78 7.11
C SER A 131 6.05 -13.69 8.48
N ILE A 132 7.32 -14.10 8.56
CA ILE A 132 8.14 -13.99 9.78
C ILE A 132 8.34 -12.52 10.15
N HIS A 133 8.66 -11.68 9.17
CA HIS A 133 8.84 -10.24 9.37
C HIS A 133 7.57 -9.57 9.90
N ILE A 134 6.44 -9.77 9.22
CA ILE A 134 5.12 -9.24 9.64
C ILE A 134 4.77 -9.72 11.05
N SER A 135 4.96 -11.01 11.33
CA SER A 135 4.66 -11.57 12.66
C SER A 135 5.49 -10.90 13.75
N ARG A 136 6.79 -10.67 13.50
CA ARG A 136 7.66 -9.96 14.43
C ARG A 136 7.18 -8.52 14.66
N GLU A 137 6.82 -7.81 13.60
CA GLU A 137 6.32 -6.44 13.72
C GLU A 137 5.05 -6.38 14.55
N GLU A 138 4.06 -7.23 14.26
CA GLU A 138 2.76 -7.18 14.93
C GLU A 138 2.74 -7.71 16.36
N GLN A 139 3.52 -8.75 16.65
CA GLN A 139 3.53 -9.41 17.95
C GLN A 139 4.56 -8.83 18.91
N ILE A 140 5.61 -8.20 18.37
CA ILE A 140 6.71 -7.68 19.19
C ILE A 140 6.82 -6.18 19.04
N VAL A 141 6.90 -5.62 17.83
CA VAL A 141 7.21 -4.19 17.66
C VAL A 141 6.02 -3.30 17.98
N PHE A 142 4.88 -3.48 17.32
CA PHE A 142 3.69 -2.63 17.47
C PHE A 142 3.16 -2.56 18.91
N PRO A 143 3.22 -3.61 19.76
CA PRO A 143 2.81 -3.52 21.16
C PRO A 143 3.65 -2.57 22.05
N TYR A 144 4.87 -2.18 21.65
CA TYR A 144 5.70 -1.24 22.40
C TYR A 144 5.62 0.21 21.89
N ILE A 145 4.78 0.47 20.89
CA ILE A 145 4.52 1.80 20.33
C ILE A 145 3.23 2.33 20.94
#